data_AF-A0A6T9XVP5-F1
#
_entry.id   AF-A0A6T9XVP5-F1
#
_cell.length_a   1.000
_cell.length_b   1.000
_cell.length_c   1.000
_cell.angle_alpha   90.00
_cell.angle_beta   90.00
_cell.angle_gamma   90.00
#
_symmetry.space_group_name_H-M   'P 1'
#
loop_
_entity.id
_entity.type
_entity.pdbx_description
1 polymer ?
#
loop_
_entity_poly.entity_id
_entity_poly.type
_entity_poly.pdbx_seq_one_letter_code
_entity_poly.pdbx_strand_id
1 'polypeptide(L)'
;MFLSQEAPATELMRLLVAVNSIGVLTSVCTFHKEFTMDTRIQFRVDEETKRLAQIMAESQGRTLSDACRELTEELAEQQRKIITHDRWLTEEVNAAFSKLESGKSKFVSHEEANLDMEARKMKIRNKAKK
;
A
#
# COMPACT_ATOMS: atom_id res chain seq x y z
N MET A 1 -7.95 33.78 -8.28
CA MET A 1 -7.88 33.74 -9.75
C MET A 1 -6.78 32.76 -10.10
N PHE A 2 -7.12 31.66 -10.79
CA PHE A 2 -6.19 30.65 -11.35
C PHE A 2 -5.25 31.33 -12.39
N LEU A 3 -4.03 30.88 -12.69
CA LEU A 3 -3.60 29.64 -13.40
C LEU A 3 -2.04 29.56 -13.31
N SER A 4 -1.43 28.42 -12.95
CA SER A 4 -0.77 27.40 -13.83
C SER A 4 0.38 27.85 -14.73
N GLN A 5 1.56 27.21 -14.57
CA GLN A 5 2.49 26.61 -15.58
C GLN A 5 3.90 26.43 -14.96
N GLU A 6 4.38 25.21 -14.69
CA GLU A 6 5.16 24.28 -15.56
C GLU A 6 6.60 24.73 -15.91
N ALA A 7 7.55 23.84 -15.61
CA ALA A 7 9.04 23.92 -15.71
C ALA A 7 9.54 23.81 -17.20
N PRO A 8 10.83 23.59 -17.61
CA PRO A 8 12.02 23.12 -16.84
C PRO A 8 13.45 23.56 -17.31
N ALA A 9 14.45 23.06 -16.55
CA ALA A 9 15.82 22.63 -16.92
C ALA A 9 16.84 23.62 -17.53
N THR A 10 18.05 23.66 -16.94
CA THR A 10 19.35 23.16 -17.51
C THR A 10 20.51 24.00 -16.95
N GLU A 11 21.33 23.51 -16.00
CA GLU A 11 22.68 24.08 -15.83
C GLU A 11 23.72 23.10 -15.25
N LEU A 12 24.51 22.58 -16.19
CA LEU A 12 25.97 22.38 -16.16
C LEU A 12 26.64 21.56 -15.05
N MET A 13 27.01 20.35 -15.49
CA MET A 13 28.17 19.56 -15.06
C MET A 13 29.41 20.41 -14.71
N ARG A 14 29.99 20.17 -13.54
CA ARG A 14 31.45 20.23 -13.36
C ARG A 14 31.97 18.87 -12.92
N LEU A 15 32.60 18.21 -13.89
CA LEU A 15 33.33 16.96 -13.80
C LEU A 15 34.69 17.22 -13.13
N LEU A 16 35.01 16.55 -12.02
CA LEU A 16 36.39 16.40 -11.57
C LEU A 16 36.70 14.90 -11.49
N VAL A 17 37.34 14.38 -12.52
CA VAL A 17 37.86 13.01 -12.57
C VAL A 17 39.21 13.01 -11.86
N ALA A 18 39.28 12.36 -10.69
CA ALA A 18 40.54 11.90 -10.13
C ALA A 18 40.70 10.42 -10.49
N VAL A 19 41.54 10.15 -11.48
CA VAL A 19 42.00 8.79 -11.82
C VAL A 19 42.93 8.35 -10.70
N ASN A 20 42.61 7.24 -10.02
CA ASN A 20 43.64 6.50 -9.32
C ASN A 20 43.58 5.02 -9.71
N SER A 21 44.74 4.60 -10.20
CA SER A 21 45.10 3.31 -10.75
C SER A 21 45.00 2.23 -9.68
N ILE A 22 44.28 1.13 -9.95
CA ILE A 22 44.59 -0.27 -9.62
C ILE A 22 43.44 -1.12 -10.17
N GLY A 23 43.79 -2.04 -11.06
CA GLY A 23 42.85 -2.86 -11.80
C GLY A 23 42.06 -3.83 -10.91
N VAL A 24 40.73 -3.72 -10.99
CA VAL A 24 39.82 -4.85 -10.83
C VAL A 24 38.85 -4.74 -11.99
N LEU A 25 38.85 -5.77 -12.84
CA LEU A 25 37.88 -5.99 -13.90
C LEU A 25 36.48 -6.09 -13.26
N THR A 26 35.85 -4.94 -13.06
CA THR A 26 34.45 -4.83 -12.67
C THR A 26 33.66 -4.88 -13.96
N SER A 27 33.01 -6.02 -14.19
CA SER A 27 32.10 -6.20 -15.32
C SER A 27 31.06 -5.10 -15.30
N VAL A 28 31.22 -4.14 -16.22
CA VAL A 28 30.23 -3.14 -16.56
C VAL A 28 29.16 -3.85 -17.37
N CYS A 29 28.01 -4.08 -16.75
CA CYS A 29 26.75 -4.13 -17.48
C CYS A 29 25.95 -2.89 -17.08
N THR A 30 26.22 -1.77 -17.74
CA THR A 30 25.26 -0.67 -17.85
C THR A 30 24.04 -1.16 -18.63
N PHE A 31 22.92 -1.32 -17.94
CA PHE A 31 21.60 -1.29 -18.58
C PHE A 31 20.86 -0.05 -18.07
N HIS A 32 20.69 0.89 -18.99
CA HIS A 32 20.03 2.16 -18.77
C HIS A 32 18.60 2.02 -19.31
N LYS A 33 17.58 1.91 -18.45
CA LYS A 33 16.21 2.25 -18.84
C LYS A 33 15.23 2.42 -17.67
N GLU A 34 14.56 3.56 -17.69
CA GLU A 34 13.41 4.02 -16.88
C GLU A 34 13.60 4.19 -15.36
N PHE A 35 13.84 5.45 -14.98
CA PHE A 35 13.78 5.96 -13.62
C PHE A 35 12.31 6.10 -13.17
N THR A 36 11.62 5.00 -12.91
CA THR A 36 10.43 5.02 -12.05
C THR A 36 10.88 4.62 -10.64
N MET A 37 11.00 5.59 -9.73
CA MET A 37 11.44 5.46 -8.32
C MET A 37 11.54 4.02 -7.78
N ASP A 38 12.68 3.38 -8.04
CA ASP A 38 12.89 1.97 -7.66
C ASP A 38 13.38 1.95 -6.21
N THR A 39 12.44 1.80 -5.27
CA THR A 39 12.78 1.76 -3.83
C THR A 39 13.43 0.40 -3.54
N ARG A 40 14.74 0.40 -3.28
CA ARG A 40 15.52 -0.82 -3.02
C ARG A 40 15.50 -1.17 -1.54
N ILE A 41 15.07 -2.39 -1.22
CA ILE A 41 15.12 -2.95 0.13
C ILE A 41 16.30 -3.93 0.21
N GLN A 42 17.14 -3.80 1.24
CA GLN A 42 18.25 -4.72 1.51
C GLN A 42 17.98 -5.45 2.83
N PHE A 43 18.01 -6.78 2.80
CA PHE A 43 17.88 -7.62 3.99
C PHE A 43 19.24 -8.18 4.39
N ARG A 44 19.53 -8.22 5.69
CA ARG A 44 20.63 -9.00 6.24
C ARG A 44 20.06 -10.32 6.74
N VAL A 45 20.57 -11.41 6.21
CA VAL A 45 20.16 -12.78 6.54
C VAL A 45 21.40 -13.67 6.57
N ASP A 46 21.35 -14.74 7.36
CA ASP A 46 22.41 -15.75 7.38
C ASP A 46 22.49 -16.50 6.05
N GLU A 47 23.70 -16.92 5.67
CA GLU A 47 23.95 -17.55 4.38
C GLU A 47 23.15 -18.86 4.20
N GLU A 48 23.01 -19.64 5.27
CA GLU A 48 22.22 -20.88 5.25
C GLU A 48 20.73 -20.60 5.04
N THR A 49 20.17 -19.61 5.73
CA THR A 49 18.77 -19.20 5.57
C THR A 49 18.49 -18.71 4.15
N LYS A 50 19.41 -17.90 3.59
CA LYS A 50 19.31 -17.45 2.19
C LYS A 50 19.31 -18.62 1.22
N ARG A 51 20.22 -19.58 1.41
CA ARG A 51 20.32 -20.76 0.55
C ARG A 51 19.05 -21.61 0.59
N LEU A 52 18.53 -21.89 1.78
CA LEU A 52 17.30 -22.67 1.94
C LEU A 52 16.08 -21.94 1.34
N ALA A 53 15.96 -20.64 1.58
CA ALA A 53 14.89 -19.83 1.01
C ALA A 53 14.95 -19.79 -0.52
N GLN A 54 16.15 -19.71 -1.09
CA GLN A 54 16.35 -19.74 -2.54
C GLN A 54 15.93 -21.09 -3.14
N ILE A 55 16.32 -22.22 -2.54
CA ILE A 55 15.92 -23.56 -2.99
C ILE A 55 14.40 -23.70 -2.97
N MET A 56 13.74 -23.23 -1.91
CA MET A 56 12.29 -23.25 -1.80
C MET A 56 11.62 -22.40 -2.88
N ALA A 57 12.08 -21.17 -3.08
CA ALA A 57 11.53 -20.29 -4.11
C ALA A 57 11.69 -20.90 -5.51
N GLU A 58 12.88 -21.43 -5.83
CA GLU A 58 13.16 -22.10 -7.11
C GLU A 58 12.30 -23.34 -7.32
N SER A 59 12.07 -24.14 -6.27
CA SER A 59 11.16 -25.29 -6.33
C SER A 59 9.72 -24.91 -6.68
N GLN A 60 9.32 -23.67 -6.40
CA GLN A 60 8.02 -23.11 -6.72
C GLN A 60 8.03 -22.31 -8.04
N GLY A 61 9.18 -22.29 -8.75
CA GLY A 61 9.36 -21.54 -9.99
C GLY A 61 9.37 -20.02 -9.82
N ARG A 62 9.66 -19.52 -8.61
CA ARG A 62 9.70 -18.09 -8.29
C ARG A 62 11.09 -17.68 -7.79
N THR A 63 11.43 -16.40 -7.88
CA THR A 63 12.66 -15.90 -7.23
C THR A 63 12.35 -15.43 -5.82
N LEU A 64 13.37 -15.44 -4.94
CA LEU A 64 13.25 -14.88 -3.59
C LEU A 64 12.83 -13.40 -3.62
N SER A 65 13.26 -12.65 -4.65
CA SER A 65 12.89 -11.24 -4.83
C SER A 65 11.41 -11.06 -5.15
N ASP A 66 10.83 -11.95 -5.95
CA ASP A 66 9.40 -11.88 -6.31
C ASP A 66 8.51 -12.19 -5.11
N ALA A 67 8.88 -13.20 -4.30
CA ALA A 67 8.16 -13.51 -3.07
C ALA A 67 8.21 -12.34 -2.06
N CYS A 68 9.36 -11.69 -1.91
CA CYS A 68 9.48 -10.51 -1.06
C CYS A 68 8.67 -9.31 -1.59
N ARG A 69 8.58 -9.14 -2.91
CA ARG A 69 7.78 -8.09 -3.55
C ARG A 69 6.29 -8.30 -3.26
N GLU A 70 5.79 -9.52 -3.52
CA GLU A 70 4.40 -9.90 -3.27
C GLU A 70 4.01 -9.67 -1.80
N LEU A 71 4.85 -10.11 -0.86
CA LEU A 71 4.64 -9.89 0.57
C LEU A 71 4.59 -8.39 0.92
N THR A 72 5.45 -7.58 0.31
CA THR A 72 5.48 -6.12 0.56
C THR A 72 4.20 -5.45 0.05
N GLU A 73 3.71 -5.86 -1.12
CA GLU A 73 2.46 -5.36 -1.69
C GLU A 73 1.24 -5.75 -0.85
N GLU A 74 1.21 -7.00 -0.36
CA GLU A 74 0.14 -7.49 0.53
C GLU A 74 0.08 -6.68 1.82
N LEU A 75 1.23 -6.47 2.49
CA LEU A 75 1.30 -5.66 3.72
C LEU A 75 0.85 -4.22 3.47
N ALA A 76 1.24 -3.63 2.34
CA ALA A 76 0.82 -2.28 1.97
C ALA A 76 -0.70 -2.20 1.74
N GLU A 77 -1.30 -3.21 1.12
CA GLU A 77 -2.74 -3.29 0.89
C GLU A 77 -3.52 -3.47 2.19
N GLN A 78 -3.04 -4.33 3.09
CA GLN A 78 -3.62 -4.48 4.42
C GLN A 78 -3.58 -3.14 5.18
N GLN A 79 -2.46 -2.43 5.14
CA GLN A 79 -2.34 -1.12 5.78
C GLN A 79 -3.29 -0.09 5.17
N ARG A 80 -3.44 -0.06 3.84
CA ARG A 80 -4.41 0.83 3.17
C ARG A 80 -5.84 0.56 3.61
N LYS A 81 -6.22 -0.72 3.76
CA LYS A 81 -7.55 -1.11 4.25
C LYS A 81 -7.80 -0.60 5.66
N ILE A 82 -6.84 -0.77 6.57
CA ILE A 82 -6.94 -0.27 7.95
C ILE A 82 -7.12 1.25 7.96
N ILE A 83 -6.25 2.00 7.27
CA ILE A 83 -6.33 3.47 7.22
C ILE A 83 -7.65 3.93 6.63
N THR A 84 -8.10 3.30 5.55
CA THR A 84 -9.37 3.67 4.89
C THR A 84 -10.55 3.39 5.81
N HIS A 85 -10.55 2.24 6.48
CA HIS A 85 -11.58 1.85 7.44
C HIS A 85 -11.62 2.80 8.63
N ASP A 86 -10.46 3.13 9.22
CA ASP A 86 -10.37 4.02 10.38
C ASP A 86 -10.77 5.46 10.04
N ARG A 87 -10.39 5.93 8.84
CA ARG A 87 -10.85 7.23 8.33
C ARG A 87 -12.37 7.25 8.19
N TRP A 88 -12.94 6.23 7.54
CA TRP A 88 -14.38 6.13 7.36
C TRP A 88 -15.13 6.07 8.70
N LEU A 89 -14.63 5.29 9.66
CA LEU A 89 -15.21 5.21 11.00
C LEU A 89 -15.16 6.56 11.71
N THR A 90 -14.03 7.25 11.63
CA THR A 90 -13.86 8.58 12.22
C THR A 90 -14.82 9.60 11.61
N GLU A 91 -14.97 9.61 10.28
CA GLU A 91 -15.92 10.47 9.57
C GLU A 91 -17.37 10.19 9.99
N GLU A 92 -17.76 8.92 10.07
CA GLU A 92 -19.13 8.53 10.43
C GLU A 92 -19.46 8.87 11.90
N VAL A 93 -18.50 8.64 12.81
CA VAL A 93 -18.63 9.03 14.21
C VAL A 93 -18.77 10.54 14.35
N ASN A 94 -17.91 11.31 13.67
CA ASN A 94 -18.01 12.77 13.68
C ASN A 94 -19.34 13.26 13.11
N ALA A 95 -19.82 12.65 12.00
CA ALA A 95 -21.12 12.99 11.43
C ALA A 95 -22.29 12.67 12.37
N ALA A 96 -22.21 11.59 13.14
CA ALA A 96 -23.19 11.25 14.17
C ALA A 96 -23.21 12.29 15.30
N PHE A 97 -22.04 12.71 15.78
CA PHE A 97 -21.93 13.76 16.79
C PHE A 97 -22.44 15.12 16.29
N SER A 98 -22.11 15.52 15.06
CA SER A 98 -22.67 16.76 14.48
C SER A 98 -24.21 16.71 14.34
N LYS A 99 -24.79 15.54 14.04
CA LYS A 99 -26.25 15.35 14.01
C LYS A 99 -26.87 15.49 15.40
N LEU A 100 -26.20 14.97 16.43
CA LEU A 100 -26.59 15.12 17.83
C LEU A 100 -26.55 16.59 18.27
N GLU A 101 -25.44 17.29 18.02
CA GLU A 101 -25.27 18.71 18.35
C GLU A 101 -26.27 19.61 17.62
N SER A 102 -26.60 19.29 16.37
CA SER A 102 -27.62 20.02 15.60
C SER A 102 -29.07 19.71 16.00
N GLY A 103 -29.30 18.85 17.00
CA GLY A 103 -30.62 18.46 17.48
C GLY A 103 -31.45 17.61 16.51
N LYS A 104 -30.82 17.07 15.45
CA LYS A 104 -31.46 16.26 14.42
C LYS A 104 -31.41 14.75 14.71
N SER A 105 -30.80 14.35 15.81
CA SER A 105 -30.72 12.95 16.24
C SER A 105 -32.08 12.42 16.67
N LYS A 106 -32.45 11.24 16.19
CA LYS A 106 -33.62 10.50 16.67
C LYS A 106 -33.14 9.31 17.49
N PHE A 107 -33.65 9.19 18.69
CA PHE A 107 -33.42 8.04 19.56
C PHE A 107 -34.55 7.05 19.33
N VAL A 108 -34.20 5.77 19.25
CA VAL A 108 -35.12 4.65 19.01
C VAL A 108 -34.96 3.68 20.17
N SER A 109 -36.04 3.06 20.62
CA SER A 109 -35.97 2.06 21.69
C SER A 109 -35.22 0.81 21.24
N HIS A 110 -34.75 0.00 22.20
CA HIS A 110 -34.06 -1.24 21.89
C HIS A 110 -34.98 -2.21 21.13
N GLU A 111 -36.25 -2.29 21.55
CA GLU A 111 -37.27 -3.14 20.96
C GLU A 111 -37.58 -2.72 19.51
N GLU A 112 -37.76 -1.43 19.25
CA GLU A 112 -38.02 -0.90 17.91
C GLU A 112 -36.82 -1.14 16.98
N ALA A 113 -35.59 -0.88 17.44
CA ALA A 113 -34.38 -1.12 16.65
C ALA A 113 -34.21 -2.60 16.29
N ASN A 114 -34.53 -3.51 17.22
CA ASN A 114 -34.42 -4.94 16.99
C ASN A 114 -35.46 -5.43 15.96
N LEU A 115 -36.70 -4.96 16.05
CA LEU A 115 -37.76 -5.26 15.07
C LEU A 115 -37.39 -4.79 13.66
N ASP A 116 -36.87 -3.56 13.53
CA ASP A 116 -36.43 -3.01 12.24
C ASP A 116 -35.26 -3.80 11.64
N MET A 117 -34.32 -4.22 12.48
CA MET A 117 -33.19 -5.04 12.06
C MET A 117 -33.62 -6.43 11.59
N GLU A 118 -34.54 -7.09 12.30
CA GLU A 118 -35.09 -8.38 11.86
C GLU A 118 -35.87 -8.24 10.54
N ALA A 119 -36.67 -7.19 10.39
CA ALA A 119 -37.35 -6.89 9.13
C ALA A 119 -36.36 -6.69 7.97
N ARG A 120 -35.23 -6.00 8.20
CA ARG A 120 -34.15 -5.86 7.20
C ARG A 120 -33.47 -7.18 6.88
N LYS A 121 -33.11 -7.99 7.89
CA LYS A 121 -32.50 -9.32 7.69
C LYS A 121 -33.41 -10.23 6.86
N MET A 122 -34.71 -10.24 7.15
CA MET A 122 -35.69 -11.00 6.37
C MET A 122 -35.75 -10.56 4.90
N LYS A 123 -35.73 -9.25 4.61
CA LYS A 123 -35.70 -8.73 3.23
C LYS A 123 -34.45 -9.20 2.47
N ILE A 124 -33.27 -9.17 3.10
CA ILE A 124 -32.02 -9.63 2.49
C ILE A 124 -32.07 -11.14 2.21
N ARG A 125 -32.51 -11.94 3.19
CA ARG A 125 -32.65 -13.40 3.05
C ARG A 125 -33.62 -13.77 1.92
N ASN A 126 -34.74 -13.05 1.80
CA ASN A 126 -35.72 -13.29 0.75
C ASN A 126 -35.19 -12.92 -0.64
N LYS A 127 -34.34 -11.90 -0.74
CA LYS A 127 -33.69 -11.51 -1.99
C LYS A 127 -32.63 -12.52 -2.44
N ALA A 128 -31.92 -13.15 -1.50
CA ALA A 128 -30.92 -14.17 -1.79
C ALA A 128 -31.49 -15.55 -2.18
N LYS A 129 -32.78 -15.79 -1.88
CA LYS A 129 -33.51 -17.02 -2.24
C LYS A 129 -34.20 -16.96 -3.61
N LYS A 130 -34.18 -15.81 -4.27
CA LYS A 130 -34.82 -15.56 -5.57
C LYS A 130 -33.77 -15.57 -6.66
#